data_AF-A0A2N2JFX8-F1
#
_entry.id   AF-A0A2N2JFX8-F1
#
_cell.length_a   1.000
_cell.length_b   1.000
_cell.length_c   1.000
_cell.angle_alpha   90.00
_cell.angle_beta   90.00
_cell.angle_gamma   90.00
#
_symmetry.space_group_name_H-M   'P 1'
#
loop_
_entity.id
_entity.type
_entity.pdbx_description
1 polymer ?
#
loop_
_entity_poly.entity_id
_entity_poly.type
_entity_poly.pdbx_seq_one_letter_code
_entity_poly.pdbx_strand_id
1 'polypeptide(L)'
;MAITVAPLSLAGVTNAAYTIRVTNAAGGGGEVVWERSSLESDQFGDGAGSLSFVGPCDAQAGTNSVQLTLEALYEGNGVLIPTDSYRNPTPLTLHVACVPNADASVTFDMTIARNAQQGFFDVAVSFDEVFCSAKLDCKGEDGGEITLLHNGDAGRDTTVVLGFACTGRLPGEAGNTHLYMNDIVVTCDGRSVTVDPSKGPGNLVAGDGYSQSHPGVLFGAAVYQGEEQVGFNKAYWDVALGLVDPAPANCVLTASATASREVFVGGETPAGTSYPVVVWNVPLTNGDAPAALTCGRHRLAGGDEVTITYSSLTTPVPFSHVFVTGPVVEGVWGAAVWDVSTWGP
;
A
#
# COMPACT_ATOMS: atom_id res chain seq x y z
N MET A 1 -30.28 -14.81 5.84
CA MET A 1 -28.89 -14.58 5.39
C MET A 1 -28.10 -13.96 6.52
N ALA A 2 -26.97 -14.56 6.88
CA ALA A 2 -26.05 -14.05 7.88
C ALA A 2 -24.96 -13.21 7.21
N ILE A 3 -24.66 -12.05 7.76
CA ILE A 3 -23.61 -11.14 7.30
C ILE A 3 -22.65 -10.94 8.45
N THR A 4 -21.36 -11.14 8.19
CA THR A 4 -20.30 -10.92 9.16
C THR A 4 -19.27 -9.95 8.59
N VAL A 5 -18.83 -9.01 9.41
CA VAL A 5 -17.67 -8.15 9.16
C VAL A 5 -16.58 -8.61 10.12
N ALA A 6 -15.41 -8.95 9.58
CA ALA A 6 -14.26 -9.35 10.39
C ALA A 6 -13.82 -8.19 11.31
N PRO A 7 -13.21 -8.48 12.49
CA PRO A 7 -12.69 -7.45 13.38
C PRO A 7 -11.71 -6.51 12.67
N LEU A 8 -11.79 -5.23 12.98
CA LEU A 8 -10.78 -4.26 12.56
C LEU A 8 -9.61 -4.40 13.52
N SER A 9 -8.51 -5.02 13.09
CA SER A 9 -7.24 -5.07 13.83
C SER A 9 -6.53 -3.71 13.85
N LEU A 10 -7.22 -2.70 14.40
CA LEU A 10 -6.76 -1.32 14.51
C LEU A 10 -6.70 -0.90 15.97
N ALA A 11 -5.47 -0.68 16.46
CA ALA A 11 -5.25 -0.16 17.79
C ALA A 11 -6.03 1.16 18.03
N GLY A 12 -6.75 1.20 19.15
CA GLY A 12 -7.52 2.38 19.58
C GLY A 12 -8.91 2.52 18.95
N VAL A 13 -9.31 1.66 18.01
CA VAL A 13 -10.71 1.60 17.55
C VAL A 13 -11.54 0.83 18.56
N THR A 14 -12.63 1.44 19.03
CA THR A 14 -13.56 0.85 20.01
C THR A 14 -15.01 0.85 19.54
N ASN A 15 -15.29 1.37 18.34
CA ASN A 15 -16.55 1.14 17.66
C ASN A 15 -16.39 1.44 16.16
N ALA A 16 -17.26 0.85 15.34
CA ALA A 16 -17.43 1.19 13.93
C ALA A 16 -18.93 1.16 13.59
N ALA A 17 -19.36 2.10 12.75
CA ALA A 17 -20.74 2.17 12.25
C ALA A 17 -20.78 1.79 10.77
N TYR A 18 -21.77 0.98 10.40
CA TYR A 18 -21.93 0.44 9.05
C TYR A 18 -23.33 0.65 8.47
N THR A 19 -23.40 0.87 7.17
CA THR A 19 -24.60 0.61 6.36
C THR A 19 -24.46 -0.73 5.64
N ILE A 20 -25.52 -1.54 5.71
CA ILE A 20 -25.69 -2.73 4.87
C ILE A 20 -26.89 -2.51 3.95
N ARG A 21 -26.67 -2.70 2.65
CA ARG A 21 -27.69 -2.63 1.61
C ARG A 21 -27.73 -3.93 0.83
N VAL A 22 -28.93 -4.49 0.63
CA VAL A 22 -29.13 -5.72 -0.15
C VAL A 22 -30.03 -5.43 -1.34
N THR A 23 -29.58 -5.78 -2.55
CA THR A 23 -30.38 -5.69 -3.77
C THR A 23 -30.52 -7.03 -4.46
N ASN A 24 -31.56 -7.20 -5.28
CA ASN A 24 -31.91 -8.49 -5.90
C ASN A 24 -31.38 -8.67 -7.34
N ALA A 25 -30.29 -7.96 -7.70
CA ALA A 25 -29.54 -8.23 -8.91
C ALA A 25 -28.02 -8.00 -8.69
N ALA A 26 -27.20 -8.45 -9.64
CA ALA A 26 -25.75 -8.28 -9.59
C ALA A 26 -25.34 -6.79 -9.63
N GLY A 27 -24.14 -6.51 -9.15
CA GLY A 27 -23.54 -5.17 -9.13
C GLY A 27 -24.31 -4.11 -8.34
N GLY A 28 -25.15 -4.51 -7.37
CA GLY A 28 -26.01 -3.57 -6.65
C GLY A 28 -27.21 -3.05 -7.46
N GLY A 29 -27.49 -3.64 -8.63
CA GLY A 29 -28.68 -3.33 -9.42
C GLY A 29 -29.96 -3.97 -8.86
N GLY A 30 -31.07 -3.80 -9.57
CA GLY A 30 -32.37 -4.35 -9.18
C GLY A 30 -33.08 -3.53 -8.10
N GLU A 31 -34.05 -4.16 -7.45
CA GLU A 31 -34.78 -3.60 -6.32
C GLU A 31 -33.98 -3.76 -5.02
N VAL A 32 -34.08 -2.76 -4.14
CA VAL A 32 -33.55 -2.88 -2.78
C VAL A 32 -34.45 -3.81 -1.99
N VAL A 33 -33.91 -4.97 -1.60
CA VAL A 33 -34.61 -5.91 -0.71
C VAL A 33 -34.73 -5.29 0.68
N TRP A 34 -33.64 -4.72 1.19
CA TRP A 34 -33.62 -3.92 2.41
C TRP A 34 -32.31 -3.13 2.55
N GLU A 35 -32.35 -2.14 3.43
CA GLU A 35 -31.19 -1.36 3.86
C GLU A 35 -31.29 -1.09 5.36
N ARG A 36 -30.14 -1.12 6.04
CA ARG A 36 -29.98 -0.72 7.44
C ARG A 36 -28.70 0.10 7.57
N SER A 37 -28.82 1.27 8.18
CA SER A 37 -27.73 2.20 8.42
C SER A 37 -27.41 2.30 9.90
N SER A 38 -26.22 2.80 10.21
CA SER A 38 -25.73 3.02 11.57
C SER A 38 -25.81 1.77 12.45
N LEU A 39 -25.44 0.63 11.85
CA LEU A 39 -25.23 -0.62 12.58
C LEU A 39 -23.87 -0.54 13.28
N GLU A 40 -23.88 -0.50 14.60
CA GLU A 40 -22.66 -0.30 15.40
C GLU A 40 -22.08 -1.64 15.89
N SER A 41 -20.74 -1.74 15.85
CA SER A 41 -20.01 -2.94 16.29
C SER A 41 -20.15 -3.23 17.79
N ASP A 42 -20.44 -2.25 18.63
CA ASP A 42 -20.68 -2.45 20.07
C ASP A 42 -22.07 -3.04 20.37
N GLN A 43 -23.04 -2.82 19.48
CA GLN A 43 -24.40 -3.37 19.60
C GLN A 43 -24.52 -4.73 18.91
N PHE A 44 -23.87 -4.91 17.77
CA PHE A 44 -24.04 -6.07 16.89
C PHE A 44 -22.75 -6.88 16.69
N GLY A 45 -21.69 -6.64 17.46
CA GLY A 45 -20.41 -7.32 17.32
C GLY A 45 -19.56 -7.28 18.58
N ASP A 46 -18.26 -7.01 18.43
CA ASP A 46 -17.27 -7.07 19.51
C ASP A 46 -16.92 -5.71 20.15
N GLY A 47 -17.49 -4.61 19.67
CA GLY A 47 -17.08 -3.26 20.09
C GLY A 47 -15.62 -2.93 19.73
N ALA A 48 -15.07 -3.58 18.71
CA ALA A 48 -13.74 -3.35 18.15
C ALA A 48 -13.78 -3.40 16.61
N GLY A 49 -14.96 -3.12 16.03
CA GLY A 49 -15.16 -3.03 14.60
C GLY A 49 -15.74 -4.28 13.92
N SER A 50 -15.82 -5.44 14.57
CA SER A 50 -16.57 -6.56 13.96
C SER A 50 -18.07 -6.36 14.08
N LEU A 51 -18.83 -6.98 13.18
CA LEU A 51 -20.28 -6.92 13.19
C LEU A 51 -20.87 -8.22 12.67
N SER A 52 -21.92 -8.73 13.30
CA SER A 52 -22.71 -9.86 12.82
C SER A 52 -24.18 -9.48 12.76
N PHE A 53 -24.78 -9.54 11.57
CA PHE A 53 -26.15 -9.14 11.33
C PHE A 53 -26.90 -10.17 10.48
N VAL A 54 -28.19 -10.37 10.74
CA VAL A 54 -29.04 -11.28 9.97
C VAL A 54 -30.15 -10.48 9.30
N GLY A 55 -30.26 -10.63 7.97
CA GLY A 55 -31.28 -9.98 7.17
C GLY A 55 -31.95 -10.92 6.17
N PRO A 56 -33.11 -10.52 5.61
CA PRO A 56 -33.75 -11.26 4.54
C PRO A 56 -32.92 -11.18 3.24
N CYS A 57 -33.18 -12.07 2.29
CA CYS A 57 -32.69 -11.95 0.93
C CYS A 57 -33.72 -12.53 -0.03
N ASP A 58 -33.65 -12.14 -1.31
CA ASP A 58 -34.58 -12.60 -2.31
C ASP A 58 -34.12 -13.96 -2.87
N ALA A 59 -34.81 -15.03 -2.49
CA ALA A 59 -34.53 -16.38 -2.98
C ALA A 59 -35.12 -16.68 -4.37
N GLN A 60 -35.94 -15.77 -4.92
CA GLN A 60 -36.44 -15.85 -6.29
C GLN A 60 -35.49 -15.13 -7.26
N ALA A 61 -34.69 -14.20 -6.74
CA ALA A 61 -33.59 -13.60 -7.48
C ALA A 61 -32.46 -14.63 -7.71
N GLY A 62 -32.02 -14.78 -8.96
CA GLY A 62 -30.90 -15.65 -9.29
C GLY A 62 -29.61 -15.26 -8.57
N THR A 63 -29.44 -13.98 -8.22
CA THR A 63 -28.35 -13.47 -7.38
C THR A 63 -28.80 -12.24 -6.62
N ASN A 64 -28.31 -12.10 -5.39
CA ASN A 64 -28.41 -10.88 -4.61
C ASN A 64 -27.04 -10.20 -4.58
N SER A 65 -27.02 -8.88 -4.40
CA SER A 65 -25.81 -8.12 -4.04
C SER A 65 -25.95 -7.63 -2.61
N VAL A 66 -24.95 -7.92 -1.79
CA VAL A 66 -24.80 -7.36 -0.45
C VAL A 66 -23.71 -6.31 -0.51
N GLN A 67 -24.04 -5.07 -0.18
CA GLN A 67 -23.13 -3.94 -0.13
C GLN A 67 -22.92 -3.52 1.33
N LEU A 68 -21.67 -3.35 1.72
CA LEU A 68 -21.24 -2.86 3.03
C LEU A 68 -20.55 -1.51 2.86
N THR A 69 -21.00 -0.52 3.63
CA THR A 69 -20.39 0.82 3.70
C THR A 69 -19.96 1.08 5.13
N LEU A 70 -18.68 1.40 5.35
CA LEU A 70 -18.18 1.89 6.63
C LEU A 70 -18.54 3.38 6.72
N GLU A 71 -19.35 3.75 7.70
CA GLU A 71 -19.81 5.12 7.91
C GLU A 71 -18.83 5.91 8.77
N ALA A 72 -18.38 5.30 9.87
CA ALA A 72 -17.56 5.96 10.87
C ALA A 72 -16.75 4.96 11.68
N LEU A 73 -15.61 5.42 12.19
CA LEU A 73 -14.81 4.74 13.20
C LEU A 73 -14.76 5.60 14.46
N TYR A 74 -14.74 4.96 15.61
CA TYR A 74 -14.70 5.63 16.90
C TYR A 74 -13.57 5.08 17.77
N GLU A 75 -12.98 5.96 18.56
CA GLU A 75 -12.09 5.62 19.66
C GLU A 75 -12.82 5.70 21.00
N GLY A 76 -12.09 5.44 22.09
CA GLY A 76 -12.66 5.34 23.44
C GLY A 76 -13.60 6.48 23.81
N ASN A 77 -14.67 6.14 24.55
CA ASN A 77 -15.76 7.05 24.92
C ASN A 77 -16.61 7.57 23.74
N GLY A 78 -16.59 6.88 22.59
CA GLY A 78 -17.41 7.24 21.43
C GLY A 78 -16.90 8.46 20.68
N VAL A 79 -15.62 8.79 20.82
CA VAL A 79 -15.00 9.92 20.11
C VAL A 79 -14.83 9.51 18.65
N LEU A 80 -15.32 10.35 17.74
CA LEU A 80 -15.23 10.10 16.30
C LEU A 80 -13.78 10.22 15.82
N ILE A 81 -13.30 9.21 15.11
CA ILE A 81 -12.02 9.27 14.40
C ILE A 81 -12.23 10.09 13.12
N PRO A 82 -11.46 11.19 12.89
CA PRO A 82 -11.62 12.04 11.72
C PRO A 82 -11.49 11.26 10.41
N THR A 83 -12.38 11.53 9.44
CA THR A 83 -12.44 10.79 8.17
C THR A 83 -11.23 11.00 7.26
N ASP A 84 -10.50 12.10 7.43
CA ASP A 84 -9.24 12.38 6.75
C ASP A 84 -8.04 11.64 7.37
N SER A 85 -8.21 11.10 8.58
CA SER A 85 -7.19 10.33 9.30
C SER A 85 -7.12 8.86 8.90
N TYR A 86 -8.01 8.38 8.02
CA TYR A 86 -7.95 7.03 7.47
C TYR A 86 -8.40 7.00 6.00
N ARG A 87 -8.25 5.84 5.36
CA ARG A 87 -8.72 5.58 4.00
C ARG A 87 -9.82 4.55 4.05
N ASN A 88 -11.02 4.95 3.68
CA ASN A 88 -12.20 4.09 3.70
C ASN A 88 -12.22 3.19 2.43
N PRO A 89 -12.14 1.86 2.54
CA PRO A 89 -12.17 0.95 1.38
C PRO A 89 -13.58 0.74 0.79
N THR A 90 -14.62 1.29 1.43
CA THR A 90 -16.01 1.02 1.08
C THR A 90 -16.57 2.03 0.07
N PRO A 91 -17.65 1.71 -0.68
CA PRO A 91 -18.52 0.52 -0.56
C PRO A 91 -17.84 -0.78 -1.03
N LEU A 92 -18.04 -1.86 -0.27
CA LEU A 92 -17.65 -3.22 -0.66
C LEU A 92 -18.88 -4.01 -1.08
N THR A 93 -18.78 -4.86 -2.11
CA THR A 93 -19.93 -5.65 -2.59
C THR A 93 -19.56 -7.11 -2.79
N LEU A 94 -20.43 -8.00 -2.31
CA LEU A 94 -20.37 -9.44 -2.56
C LEU A 94 -21.69 -9.93 -3.15
N HIS A 95 -21.60 -10.97 -3.97
CA HIS A 95 -22.76 -11.61 -4.59
C HIS A 95 -23.08 -12.93 -3.90
N VAL A 96 -24.37 -13.17 -3.70
CA VAL A 96 -24.83 -14.37 -3.00
C VAL A 96 -26.13 -14.89 -3.61
N ALA A 97 -26.18 -16.21 -3.83
CA ALA A 97 -27.41 -16.89 -4.21
C ALA A 97 -28.17 -17.27 -2.95
N CYS A 98 -29.44 -16.87 -2.87
CA CYS A 98 -30.31 -17.26 -1.78
C CYS A 98 -31.19 -18.42 -2.19
N VAL A 99 -31.35 -19.39 -1.29
CA VAL A 99 -32.21 -20.56 -1.50
C VAL A 99 -33.39 -20.47 -0.51
N PRO A 100 -34.62 -20.80 -0.93
CA PRO A 100 -35.76 -20.75 -0.02
C PRO A 100 -35.54 -21.63 1.22
N ASN A 101 -35.84 -21.08 2.40
CA ASN A 101 -35.73 -21.76 3.70
C ASN A 101 -34.30 -22.25 4.04
N ALA A 102 -33.27 -21.63 3.47
CA ALA A 102 -31.89 -21.93 3.78
C ALA A 102 -31.11 -20.66 4.12
N ASP A 103 -30.09 -20.82 4.94
CA ASP A 103 -29.16 -19.75 5.26
C ASP A 103 -28.10 -19.59 4.18
N ALA A 104 -27.86 -18.34 3.82
CA ALA A 104 -26.71 -17.90 3.05
C ALA A 104 -25.83 -17.05 3.98
N SER A 105 -24.51 -17.27 3.96
CA SER A 105 -23.54 -16.48 4.71
C SER A 105 -22.76 -15.56 3.78
N VAL A 106 -22.54 -14.32 4.20
CA VAL A 106 -21.68 -13.35 3.54
C VAL A 106 -20.68 -12.83 4.57
N THR A 107 -19.40 -12.88 4.24
CA THR A 107 -18.34 -12.38 5.12
C THR A 107 -17.56 -11.30 4.38
N PHE A 108 -17.48 -10.13 4.99
CA PHE A 108 -16.61 -9.05 4.56
C PHE A 108 -15.36 -9.03 5.44
N ASP A 109 -14.21 -9.06 4.78
CA ASP A 109 -12.94 -8.81 5.43
C ASP A 109 -12.29 -7.57 4.79
N MET A 110 -11.78 -6.69 5.63
CA MET A 110 -11.12 -5.48 5.19
C MET A 110 -10.05 -5.06 6.18
N THR A 111 -8.93 -4.59 5.65
CA THR A 111 -7.91 -3.91 6.42
C THR A 111 -7.99 -2.42 6.10
N ILE A 112 -7.95 -1.55 7.11
CA ILE A 112 -8.08 -0.10 6.92
C ILE A 112 -6.72 0.56 7.14
N ALA A 113 -6.28 1.40 6.19
CA ALA A 113 -5.13 2.27 6.35
C ALA A 113 -5.50 3.54 7.13
N ARG A 114 -4.80 3.82 8.25
CA ARG A 114 -5.00 4.99 9.13
C ARG A 114 -3.70 5.77 9.31
N ASN A 115 -3.72 7.10 9.35
CA ASN A 115 -2.53 7.90 9.66
C ASN A 115 -1.94 7.49 11.02
N ALA A 116 -0.64 7.22 11.07
CA ALA A 116 0.05 6.86 12.29
C ALA A 116 0.23 8.08 13.21
N GLN A 117 0.04 7.88 14.51
CA GLN A 117 0.19 8.93 15.53
C GLN A 117 1.57 8.93 16.20
N GLN A 118 2.41 7.92 15.98
CA GLN A 118 3.76 7.83 16.55
C GLN A 118 4.78 8.35 15.53
N GLY A 119 5.34 9.52 15.84
CA GLY A 119 6.30 10.24 15.01
C GLY A 119 7.69 9.61 15.04
N PHE A 120 8.10 9.05 13.89
CA PHE A 120 9.49 8.93 13.43
C PHE A 120 9.57 8.87 11.88
N PHE A 121 8.43 9.04 11.19
CA PHE A 121 8.29 8.89 9.75
C PHE A 121 7.49 10.08 9.18
N ASP A 122 7.95 10.67 8.08
CA ASP A 122 7.39 11.93 7.57
C ASP A 122 5.91 11.86 7.15
N VAL A 123 5.39 10.67 6.83
CA VAL A 123 3.95 10.30 6.86
C VAL A 123 3.88 8.79 6.99
N ALA A 124 3.19 8.28 8.02
CA ALA A 124 2.98 6.85 8.20
C ALA A 124 1.50 6.47 8.19
N VAL A 125 1.18 5.27 7.72
CA VAL A 125 -0.16 4.66 7.74
C VAL A 125 -0.14 3.29 8.42
N SER A 126 -1.12 2.99 9.26
CA SER A 126 -1.32 1.73 9.97
C SER A 126 -2.40 0.90 9.28
N PHE A 127 -2.17 -0.39 9.06
CA PHE A 127 -3.18 -1.36 8.63
C PHE A 127 -2.84 -2.74 9.21
N ASP A 128 -3.76 -3.41 9.91
CA ASP A 128 -3.45 -4.66 10.64
C ASP A 128 -2.24 -4.52 11.58
N GLU A 129 -2.14 -3.40 12.29
CA GLU A 129 -0.96 -3.02 13.12
C GLU A 129 0.37 -2.93 12.35
N VAL A 130 0.33 -2.89 11.00
CA VAL A 130 1.47 -2.63 10.12
C VAL A 130 1.59 -1.13 9.86
N PHE A 131 2.69 -0.49 10.23
CA PHE A 131 2.94 0.94 10.03
C PHE A 131 3.86 1.18 8.84
N CYS A 132 3.38 1.78 7.76
CA CYS A 132 4.13 2.03 6.53
C CYS A 132 4.34 3.52 6.25
N SER A 133 5.51 3.88 5.74
CA SER A 133 5.80 5.17 5.12
C SER A 133 6.29 4.95 3.69
N ALA A 134 5.90 5.85 2.78
CA ALA A 134 6.33 5.82 1.40
C ALA A 134 6.59 7.22 0.85
N LYS A 135 7.51 7.32 -0.10
CA LYS A 135 7.80 8.57 -0.79
C LYS A 135 8.41 8.37 -2.17
N LEU A 136 8.40 9.42 -2.98
CA LEU A 136 9.26 9.61 -4.14
C LEU A 136 9.85 11.02 -4.10
N ASP A 137 11.17 11.10 -4.01
CA ASP A 137 11.89 12.37 -4.00
C ASP A 137 12.70 12.50 -5.30
N CYS A 138 12.45 13.59 -6.02
CA CYS A 138 13.25 14.04 -7.16
C CYS A 138 14.15 15.23 -6.80
N LYS A 139 13.87 15.86 -5.66
CA LYS A 139 14.58 17.04 -5.15
C LYS A 139 14.98 16.84 -3.70
N GLY A 140 16.15 17.35 -3.35
CA GLY A 140 16.63 17.43 -1.97
C GLY A 140 15.81 18.39 -1.13
N GLU A 141 16.14 18.48 0.16
CA GLU A 141 15.45 19.37 1.10
C GLU A 141 15.62 20.86 0.76
N ASP A 142 16.78 21.20 0.18
CA ASP A 142 17.09 22.54 -0.33
C ASP A 142 16.40 22.86 -1.67
N GLY A 143 15.63 21.92 -2.21
CA GLY A 143 14.98 22.03 -3.51
C GLY A 143 15.90 21.80 -4.71
N GLY A 144 17.18 21.47 -4.47
CA GLY A 144 18.14 21.08 -5.50
C GLY A 144 17.89 19.67 -6.03
N GLU A 145 18.57 19.30 -7.11
CA GLU A 145 18.53 17.92 -7.61
C GLU A 145 19.27 16.97 -6.68
N ILE A 146 18.74 15.77 -6.52
CA ILE A 146 19.42 14.71 -5.77
C ILE A 146 20.49 14.10 -6.69
N THR A 147 21.74 14.07 -6.25
CA THR A 147 22.87 13.49 -7.02
C THR A 147 23.56 12.38 -6.22
N LEU A 148 23.03 11.15 -6.33
CA LEU A 148 23.51 10.00 -5.56
C LEU A 148 24.29 9.01 -6.41
N LEU A 149 23.71 8.59 -7.53
CA LEU A 149 24.33 7.56 -8.38
C LEU A 149 25.45 8.13 -9.22
N HIS A 150 26.47 7.30 -9.44
CA HIS A 150 27.66 7.65 -10.21
C HIS A 150 27.45 7.36 -11.70
N ASN A 151 27.61 8.38 -12.54
CA ASN A 151 27.49 8.33 -13.99
C ASN A 151 28.87 8.35 -14.65
N GLY A 152 29.64 7.27 -14.45
CA GLY A 152 31.01 7.16 -14.99
C GLY A 152 31.91 8.32 -14.59
N ASP A 153 32.84 8.74 -15.45
CA ASP A 153 33.82 9.79 -15.13
C ASP A 153 33.20 11.19 -14.93
N ALA A 154 31.92 11.38 -15.28
CA ALA A 154 31.20 12.63 -15.05
C ALA A 154 30.88 12.88 -13.56
N GLY A 155 31.04 11.87 -12.70
CA GLY A 155 30.78 11.96 -11.27
C GLY A 155 29.34 11.56 -10.93
N ARG A 156 28.73 12.21 -9.94
CA ARG A 156 27.34 11.93 -9.53
C ARG A 156 26.35 12.79 -10.30
N ASP A 157 25.17 12.23 -10.55
CA ASP A 157 24.19 12.83 -11.47
C ASP A 157 22.73 12.65 -10.99
N THR A 158 21.78 13.30 -11.66
CA THR A 158 20.36 13.39 -11.27
C THR A 158 19.77 12.02 -10.93
N THR A 159 19.31 11.88 -9.70
CA THR A 159 18.79 10.64 -9.12
C THR A 159 17.39 10.86 -8.56
N VAL A 160 16.45 9.99 -8.89
CA VAL A 160 15.14 9.90 -8.24
C VAL A 160 15.20 8.80 -7.18
N VAL A 161 14.63 9.05 -6.00
CA VAL A 161 14.63 8.10 -4.88
C VAL A 161 13.21 7.70 -4.52
N LEU A 162 12.88 6.43 -4.68
CA LEU A 162 11.69 5.80 -4.12
C LEU A 162 12.05 5.24 -2.74
N GLY A 163 11.24 5.54 -1.74
CA GLY A 163 11.37 4.94 -0.41
C GLY A 163 10.09 4.25 0.01
N PHE A 164 10.19 3.05 0.55
CA PHE A 164 9.09 2.30 1.13
C PHE A 164 9.56 1.57 2.38
N ALA A 165 8.97 1.86 3.52
CA ALA A 165 9.35 1.20 4.75
C ALA A 165 8.13 0.88 5.60
N CYS A 166 8.09 -0.30 6.20
CA CYS A 166 7.00 -0.69 7.07
C CYS A 166 7.48 -1.44 8.31
N THR A 167 6.65 -1.40 9.34
CA THR A 167 6.80 -2.17 10.57
C THR A 167 5.55 -3.01 10.75
N GLY A 168 5.64 -4.33 10.58
CA GLY A 168 4.53 -5.26 10.80
C GLY A 168 4.48 -5.87 12.20
N ARG A 169 5.26 -5.39 13.15
CA ARG A 169 5.27 -5.89 14.54
C ARG A 169 5.47 -4.75 15.52
N LEU A 170 4.72 -4.77 16.61
CA LEU A 170 4.93 -3.83 17.71
C LEU A 170 6.23 -4.17 18.46
N PRO A 171 6.83 -3.20 19.20
CA PRO A 171 8.00 -3.48 20.03
C PRO A 171 7.76 -4.65 20.98
N GLY A 172 8.68 -5.61 20.96
CA GLY A 172 8.62 -6.80 21.81
C GLY A 172 7.80 -7.96 21.26
N GLU A 173 7.15 -7.80 20.09
CA GLU A 173 6.51 -8.92 19.40
C GLU A 173 7.52 -9.72 18.56
N ALA A 174 7.42 -11.04 18.62
CA ALA A 174 8.18 -11.92 17.74
C ALA A 174 7.56 -11.99 16.35
N GLY A 175 8.40 -12.19 15.33
CA GLY A 175 7.99 -12.40 13.95
C GLY A 175 8.62 -11.41 12.98
N ASN A 176 8.27 -11.56 11.71
CA ASN A 176 8.87 -10.81 10.61
C ASN A 176 7.88 -9.78 10.05
N THR A 177 8.42 -8.69 9.54
CA THR A 177 7.73 -7.80 8.61
C THR A 177 8.01 -8.26 7.19
N HIS A 178 6.94 -8.45 6.40
CA HIS A 178 7.03 -8.81 4.99
C HIS A 178 6.70 -7.57 4.15
N LEU A 179 7.62 -7.12 3.31
CA LEU A 179 7.38 -6.11 2.28
C LEU A 179 7.18 -6.80 0.94
N TYR A 180 6.17 -6.38 0.19
CA TYR A 180 5.90 -6.86 -1.17
C TYR A 180 5.94 -5.68 -2.12
N MET A 181 6.58 -5.83 -3.27
CA MET A 181 6.70 -4.78 -4.27
C MET A 181 6.72 -5.40 -5.67
N ASN A 182 6.12 -4.71 -6.63
CA ASN A 182 6.29 -5.03 -8.04
C ASN A 182 7.55 -4.37 -8.61
N ASP A 183 7.89 -4.68 -9.85
CA ASP A 183 8.95 -3.93 -10.51
C ASP A 183 8.65 -2.42 -10.52
N ILE A 184 9.69 -1.61 -10.41
CA ILE A 184 9.59 -0.17 -10.60
C ILE A 184 9.75 0.10 -12.10
N VAL A 185 8.76 0.75 -12.70
CA VAL A 185 8.74 1.02 -14.15
C VAL A 185 8.82 2.51 -14.39
N VAL A 186 9.78 2.94 -15.20
CA VAL A 186 9.86 4.31 -15.73
C VAL A 186 9.53 4.26 -17.21
N THR A 187 8.45 4.93 -17.61
CA THR A 187 8.01 5.00 -19.01
C THR A 187 8.13 6.43 -19.53
N CYS A 188 8.86 6.62 -20.63
CA CYS A 188 9.03 7.91 -21.30
C CYS A 188 8.74 7.77 -22.80
N ASP A 189 7.82 8.57 -23.34
CA ASP A 189 7.41 8.53 -24.76
C ASP A 189 7.15 7.09 -25.29
N GLY A 190 6.55 6.24 -24.47
CA GLY A 190 6.23 4.84 -24.81
C GLY A 190 7.40 3.84 -24.71
N ARG A 191 8.60 4.28 -24.29
CA ARG A 191 9.72 3.40 -23.93
C ARG A 191 9.73 3.17 -22.43
N SER A 192 9.87 1.92 -21.99
CA SER A 192 9.86 1.58 -20.56
C SER A 192 11.17 0.96 -20.12
N VAL A 193 11.65 1.37 -18.95
CA VAL A 193 12.69 0.68 -18.20
C VAL A 193 12.09 0.10 -16.93
N THR A 194 12.39 -1.16 -16.68
CA THR A 194 11.94 -1.92 -15.51
C THR A 194 13.12 -2.15 -14.59
N VAL A 195 12.95 -1.89 -13.30
CA VAL A 195 13.92 -2.13 -12.22
C VAL A 195 13.36 -3.16 -11.26
N ASP A 196 14.11 -4.24 -11.06
CA ASP A 196 13.77 -5.33 -10.16
C ASP A 196 14.30 -5.02 -8.74
N PRO A 197 13.43 -4.73 -7.75
CA PRO A 197 13.85 -4.39 -6.39
C PRO A 197 14.48 -5.59 -5.65
N SER A 198 14.27 -6.83 -6.08
CA SER A 198 14.87 -8.00 -5.43
C SER A 198 16.37 -8.18 -5.73
N LYS A 199 16.88 -7.46 -6.73
CA LYS A 199 18.27 -7.58 -7.22
C LYS A 199 19.27 -6.76 -6.40
N GLY A 200 18.79 -6.05 -5.38
CA GLY A 200 19.64 -5.43 -4.37
C GLY A 200 20.26 -6.43 -3.38
N PRO A 201 21.04 -5.95 -2.40
CA PRO A 201 21.38 -4.55 -2.18
C PRO A 201 22.55 -4.05 -3.05
N GLY A 202 22.60 -2.74 -3.30
CA GLY A 202 23.67 -2.04 -4.02
C GLY A 202 23.31 -1.64 -5.45
N ASN A 203 24.33 -1.25 -6.21
CA ASN A 203 24.20 -0.88 -7.62
C ASN A 203 23.81 -2.10 -8.45
N LEU A 204 22.80 -1.94 -9.29
CA LEU A 204 22.29 -3.00 -10.14
C LEU A 204 23.08 -3.11 -11.44
N VAL A 205 23.22 -4.34 -11.93
CA VAL A 205 23.82 -4.62 -13.24
C VAL A 205 22.75 -4.46 -14.32
N ALA A 206 23.04 -3.65 -15.33
CA ALA A 206 22.15 -3.49 -16.47
C ALA A 206 21.92 -4.85 -17.16
N GLY A 207 20.68 -5.22 -17.43
CA GLY A 207 20.27 -6.49 -18.06
C GLY A 207 20.02 -7.62 -17.07
N ASP A 208 20.42 -7.49 -15.81
CA ASP A 208 20.16 -8.47 -14.73
C ASP A 208 19.35 -7.86 -13.57
N GLY A 209 19.49 -6.56 -13.29
CA GLY A 209 18.70 -5.82 -12.30
C GLY A 209 17.79 -4.73 -12.86
N TYR A 210 18.08 -4.24 -14.06
CA TYR A 210 17.16 -3.36 -14.79
C TYR A 210 17.28 -3.54 -16.30
N SER A 211 16.20 -3.29 -17.04
CA SER A 211 16.16 -3.57 -18.48
C SER A 211 17.09 -2.65 -19.29
N GLN A 212 17.88 -3.24 -20.19
CA GLN A 212 18.69 -2.52 -21.18
C GLN A 212 17.97 -2.26 -22.52
N SER A 213 16.75 -2.76 -22.71
CA SER A 213 16.05 -2.70 -24.00
C SER A 213 15.76 -1.28 -24.49
N HIS A 214 15.84 -0.28 -23.61
CA HIS A 214 15.67 1.13 -23.93
C HIS A 214 16.84 1.95 -23.37
N PRO A 215 18.00 1.95 -24.03
CA PRO A 215 19.10 2.84 -23.63
C PRO A 215 18.62 4.29 -23.72
N GLY A 216 19.05 5.12 -22.76
CA GLY A 216 18.70 6.55 -22.73
C GLY A 216 17.44 6.90 -21.94
N VAL A 217 17.07 6.13 -20.92
CA VAL A 217 16.10 6.55 -19.89
C VAL A 217 16.79 6.62 -18.53
N LEU A 218 17.39 5.51 -18.10
CA LEU A 218 18.22 5.46 -16.90
C LEU A 218 19.69 5.24 -17.28
N PHE A 219 20.63 5.94 -16.62
CA PHE A 219 22.05 5.62 -16.67
C PHE A 219 22.45 4.57 -15.62
N GLY A 220 21.64 4.40 -14.57
CA GLY A 220 21.89 3.45 -13.50
C GLY A 220 20.72 3.29 -12.55
N ALA A 221 20.76 2.22 -11.76
CA ALA A 221 19.82 1.97 -10.68
C ALA A 221 20.56 1.32 -9.50
N ALA A 222 20.08 1.55 -8.28
CA ALA A 222 20.55 0.85 -7.09
C ALA A 222 19.35 0.57 -6.19
N VAL A 223 19.38 -0.56 -5.50
CA VAL A 223 18.36 -0.94 -4.52
C VAL A 223 19.02 -1.16 -3.18
N TYR A 224 18.44 -0.64 -2.12
CA TYR A 224 18.87 -0.84 -0.75
C TYR A 224 17.69 -1.42 0.02
N GLN A 225 17.92 -2.52 0.71
CA GLN A 225 16.89 -3.17 1.52
C GLN A 225 17.51 -3.58 2.85
N GLY A 226 16.73 -3.51 3.92
CA GLY A 226 17.25 -3.81 5.24
C GLY A 226 16.23 -3.65 6.35
N GLU A 227 16.75 -3.72 7.57
CA GLU A 227 16.02 -3.52 8.81
C GLU A 227 16.67 -2.39 9.62
N GLU A 228 15.88 -1.44 10.09
CA GLU A 228 16.38 -0.39 11.00
C GLU A 228 16.33 -0.87 12.45
N GLN A 229 17.46 -0.72 13.17
CA GLN A 229 17.61 -1.13 14.56
C GLN A 229 17.06 -0.08 15.55
N VAL A 230 15.81 0.35 15.38
CA VAL A 230 15.16 1.40 16.20
C VAL A 230 14.16 0.86 17.23
N GLY A 231 14.31 -0.39 17.66
CA GLY A 231 13.41 -1.03 18.64
C GLY A 231 12.08 -1.53 18.07
N PHE A 232 11.89 -1.40 16.76
CA PHE A 232 10.79 -1.93 15.97
C PHE A 232 11.36 -2.79 14.83
N ASN A 233 10.62 -3.81 14.39
CA ASN A 233 11.00 -4.59 13.20
C ASN A 233 10.62 -3.80 11.92
N LYS A 234 11.32 -2.69 11.68
CA LYS A 234 11.08 -1.82 10.52
C LYS A 234 11.89 -2.30 9.32
N ALA A 235 11.21 -2.88 8.35
CA ALA A 235 11.73 -3.25 7.05
C ALA A 235 11.73 -2.04 6.11
N TYR A 236 12.70 -1.93 5.20
CA TYR A 236 12.66 -0.92 4.14
C TYR A 236 13.17 -1.42 2.79
N TRP A 237 12.70 -0.75 1.75
CA TRP A 237 13.16 -0.76 0.37
C TRP A 237 13.35 0.69 -0.11
N ASP A 238 14.59 1.05 -0.40
CA ASP A 238 14.94 2.31 -1.04
C ASP A 238 15.53 2.02 -2.43
N VAL A 239 14.99 2.67 -3.46
CA VAL A 239 15.41 2.49 -4.84
C VAL A 239 15.86 3.82 -5.40
N ALA A 240 17.13 3.88 -5.81
CA ALA A 240 17.72 5.03 -6.48
C ALA A 240 17.73 4.80 -8.00
N LEU A 241 17.25 5.76 -8.76
CA LEU A 241 17.08 5.70 -10.22
C LEU A 241 17.81 6.89 -10.85
N GLY A 242 18.89 6.64 -11.58
CA GLY A 242 19.68 7.67 -12.22
C GLY A 242 19.08 8.01 -13.58
N LEU A 243 18.48 9.19 -13.72
CA LEU A 243 17.90 9.66 -14.98
C LEU A 243 19.01 10.18 -15.89
N VAL A 244 18.99 9.81 -17.17
CA VAL A 244 19.96 10.38 -18.14
C VAL A 244 19.76 11.89 -18.28
N ASP A 245 20.84 12.63 -18.54
CA ASP A 245 20.81 14.06 -18.88
C ASP A 245 21.29 14.25 -20.34
N PRO A 246 20.49 14.89 -21.24
CA PRO A 246 19.12 15.38 -21.01
C PRO A 246 18.11 14.26 -20.80
N ALA A 247 17.19 14.47 -19.86
CA ALA A 247 16.14 13.51 -19.57
C ALA A 247 15.15 13.39 -20.76
N PRO A 248 14.58 12.20 -21.00
CA PRO A 248 13.53 12.04 -22.00
C PRO A 248 12.26 12.79 -21.59
N ALA A 249 11.45 13.14 -22.59
CA ALA A 249 10.15 13.77 -22.35
C ALA A 249 9.12 12.77 -21.82
N ASN A 250 8.11 13.30 -21.12
CA ASN A 250 6.93 12.60 -20.64
C ASN A 250 7.25 11.33 -19.82
N CYS A 251 8.30 11.36 -19.01
CA CYS A 251 8.64 10.25 -18.13
C CYS A 251 7.64 10.15 -16.98
N VAL A 252 7.14 8.94 -16.71
CA VAL A 252 6.29 8.62 -15.55
C VAL A 252 6.86 7.39 -14.85
N LEU A 253 7.00 7.47 -13.53
CA LEU A 253 7.32 6.33 -12.69
C LEU A 253 6.06 5.70 -12.13
N THR A 254 5.94 4.38 -12.27
CA THR A 254 4.90 3.57 -11.66
C THR A 254 5.48 2.44 -10.83
N ALA A 255 4.93 2.23 -9.64
CA ALA A 255 5.24 1.08 -8.78
C ALA A 255 4.05 0.80 -7.87
N SER A 256 3.99 -0.42 -7.32
CA SER A 256 3.06 -0.74 -6.25
C SER A 256 3.72 -1.60 -5.18
N ALA A 257 3.36 -1.36 -3.93
CA ALA A 257 3.89 -2.10 -2.79
C ALA A 257 2.83 -2.27 -1.70
N THR A 258 3.01 -3.29 -0.88
CA THR A 258 2.26 -3.46 0.37
C THR A 258 3.14 -4.14 1.39
N ALA A 259 2.64 -4.30 2.60
CA ALA A 259 3.32 -5.05 3.65
C ALA A 259 2.33 -5.94 4.37
N SER A 260 2.82 -6.88 5.16
CA SER A 260 1.96 -7.69 6.01
C SER A 260 2.72 -8.31 7.16
N ARG A 261 1.95 -8.79 8.13
CA ARG A 261 2.47 -9.55 9.27
C ARG A 261 2.78 -10.98 8.91
N GLU A 262 1.95 -11.56 8.05
CA GLU A 262 1.98 -12.97 7.67
C GLU A 262 2.37 -13.12 6.20
N VAL A 263 2.86 -14.29 5.82
CA VAL A 263 3.23 -14.56 4.43
C VAL A 263 1.97 -14.57 3.55
N PHE A 264 2.01 -13.82 2.45
CA PHE A 264 1.01 -13.90 1.39
C PHE A 264 1.21 -15.17 0.57
N VAL A 265 0.17 -16.00 0.51
CA VAL A 265 0.18 -17.19 -0.33
C VAL A 265 0.31 -16.77 -1.80
N GLY A 266 1.37 -17.23 -2.47
CA GLY A 266 1.63 -16.87 -3.86
C GLY A 266 2.09 -15.43 -4.09
N GLY A 267 2.38 -14.66 -3.03
CA GLY A 267 2.77 -13.25 -3.16
C GLY A 267 1.62 -12.31 -3.52
N GLU A 268 0.37 -12.70 -3.24
CA GLU A 268 -0.82 -11.89 -3.55
C GLU A 268 -1.57 -11.48 -2.26
N THR A 269 -2.24 -10.34 -2.28
CA THR A 269 -3.12 -9.93 -1.16
C THR A 269 -4.15 -11.02 -0.85
N PRO A 270 -4.57 -11.22 0.42
CA PRO A 270 -5.51 -12.29 0.77
C PRO A 270 -6.82 -12.21 -0.02
N ALA A 271 -7.25 -13.36 -0.57
CA ALA A 271 -8.53 -13.46 -1.27
C ALA A 271 -9.70 -13.26 -0.29
N GLY A 272 -10.76 -12.57 -0.74
CA GLY A 272 -11.89 -12.24 0.13
C GLY A 272 -11.65 -11.04 1.05
N THR A 273 -10.48 -10.40 0.97
CA THR A 273 -10.10 -9.27 1.81
C THR A 273 -9.81 -8.03 0.96
N SER A 274 -10.34 -6.87 1.39
CA SER A 274 -9.95 -5.57 0.83
C SER A 274 -8.70 -5.07 1.55
N TYR A 275 -7.55 -5.07 0.87
CA TYR A 275 -6.22 -4.87 1.46
C TYR A 275 -5.53 -3.63 0.88
N PRO A 276 -4.87 -2.78 1.69
CA PRO A 276 -4.24 -1.56 1.21
C PRO A 276 -2.99 -1.84 0.37
N VAL A 277 -2.83 -1.07 -0.69
CA VAL A 277 -1.70 -1.09 -1.61
C VAL A 277 -1.23 0.34 -1.84
N VAL A 278 0.04 0.60 -1.52
CA VAL A 278 0.71 1.86 -1.85
C VAL A 278 1.00 1.87 -3.35
N VAL A 279 0.64 2.95 -4.04
CA VAL A 279 0.83 3.12 -5.48
C VAL A 279 1.58 4.41 -5.74
N TRP A 280 2.66 4.29 -6.51
CA TRP A 280 3.36 5.43 -7.10
C TRP A 280 2.89 5.58 -8.55
N ASN A 281 2.50 6.79 -8.92
CA ASN A 281 2.25 7.19 -10.29
C ASN A 281 2.68 8.65 -10.45
N VAL A 282 3.97 8.86 -10.72
CA VAL A 282 4.60 10.18 -10.60
C VAL A 282 5.16 10.63 -11.95
N PRO A 283 4.66 11.75 -12.52
CA PRO A 283 5.29 12.40 -13.66
C PRO A 283 6.68 12.92 -13.27
N LEU A 284 7.72 12.37 -13.88
CA LEU A 284 9.11 12.76 -13.64
C LEU A 284 9.51 13.96 -14.48
N THR A 285 9.15 13.98 -15.77
CA THR A 285 9.54 15.04 -16.72
C THR A 285 8.34 15.57 -17.52
N ASN A 286 8.46 16.80 -18.02
CA ASN A 286 7.48 17.40 -18.94
C ASN A 286 7.64 16.89 -20.38
N GLY A 287 6.78 17.37 -21.27
CA GLY A 287 6.78 17.05 -22.70
C GLY A 287 7.69 17.94 -23.56
N ASP A 288 8.49 18.81 -22.96
CA ASP A 288 9.29 19.81 -23.69
C ASP A 288 10.61 19.24 -24.21
N ALA A 289 11.31 20.00 -25.07
CA ALA A 289 12.64 19.66 -25.57
C ALA A 289 13.63 20.84 -25.34
N PRO A 290 14.64 20.69 -24.46
CA PRO A 290 14.90 19.52 -23.61
C PRO A 290 13.84 19.38 -22.50
N ALA A 291 13.56 18.14 -22.10
CA ALA A 291 12.60 17.89 -21.04
C ALA A 291 13.19 18.31 -19.70
N ALA A 292 12.37 18.96 -18.87
CA ALA A 292 12.73 19.35 -17.52
C ALA A 292 12.14 18.38 -16.49
N LEU A 293 12.88 18.14 -15.41
CA LEU A 293 12.39 17.42 -14.24
C LEU A 293 11.26 18.21 -13.55
N THR A 294 10.06 17.64 -13.51
CA THR A 294 8.86 18.28 -12.95
C THR A 294 8.50 17.78 -11.57
N CYS A 295 8.90 16.56 -11.20
CA CYS A 295 8.60 16.01 -9.88
C CYS A 295 9.35 16.76 -8.77
N GLY A 296 8.72 16.82 -7.61
CA GLY A 296 9.24 17.43 -6.40
C GLY A 296 9.54 16.38 -5.34
N ARG A 297 8.95 16.56 -4.17
CA ARG A 297 8.99 15.60 -3.05
C ARG A 297 7.56 15.13 -2.81
N HIS A 298 7.31 13.85 -3.04
CA HIS A 298 5.99 13.25 -2.96
C HIS A 298 5.95 12.26 -1.80
N ARG A 299 5.26 12.63 -0.73
CA ARG A 299 5.03 11.75 0.42
C ARG A 299 3.72 11.00 0.26
N LEU A 300 3.65 9.79 0.83
CA LEU A 300 2.41 9.02 0.93
C LEU A 300 1.27 9.90 1.44
N ALA A 301 0.15 9.88 0.73
CA ALA A 301 -1.04 10.65 1.09
C ALA A 301 -0.83 12.19 1.20
N GLY A 302 0.25 12.73 0.63
CA GLY A 302 0.48 14.17 0.50
C GLY A 302 -0.11 14.81 -0.76
N GLY A 303 -0.58 13.99 -1.70
CA GLY A 303 -1.09 14.36 -3.02
C GLY A 303 -1.60 13.12 -3.76
N ASP A 304 -1.72 13.21 -5.08
CA ASP A 304 -2.25 12.15 -5.95
C ASP A 304 -1.15 11.23 -6.52
N GLU A 305 0.12 11.54 -6.29
CA GLU A 305 1.25 10.85 -6.92
C GLU A 305 1.73 9.62 -6.13
N VAL A 306 1.63 9.64 -4.80
CA VAL A 306 1.92 8.51 -3.90
C VAL A 306 0.71 8.27 -3.01
N THR A 307 -0.08 7.27 -3.38
CA THR A 307 -1.45 7.08 -2.86
C THR A 307 -1.65 5.68 -2.30
N ILE A 308 -2.80 5.47 -1.65
CA ILE A 308 -3.26 4.17 -1.18
C ILE A 308 -4.48 3.80 -1.98
N THR A 309 -4.44 2.61 -2.56
CA THR A 309 -5.58 1.93 -3.19
C THR A 309 -5.90 0.67 -2.41
N TYR A 310 -7.03 0.02 -2.71
CA TYR A 310 -7.42 -1.23 -2.07
C TYR A 310 -7.62 -2.34 -3.10
N SER A 311 -7.18 -3.56 -2.75
CA SER A 311 -7.56 -4.76 -3.50
C SER A 311 -9.07 -4.96 -3.48
N SER A 312 -9.61 -5.53 -4.55
CA SER A 312 -11.01 -5.95 -4.53
C SER A 312 -11.16 -7.27 -3.78
N LEU A 313 -12.36 -7.55 -3.24
CA LEU A 313 -12.65 -8.80 -2.54
C LEU A 313 -12.52 -10.05 -3.43
N THR A 314 -12.57 -9.90 -4.76
CA THR A 314 -12.58 -11.03 -5.72
C THR A 314 -11.32 -11.14 -6.56
N THR A 315 -10.50 -10.10 -6.58
CA THR A 315 -9.27 -10.04 -7.37
C THR A 315 -8.12 -9.63 -6.46
N PRO A 316 -7.36 -10.61 -5.93
CA PRO A 316 -6.08 -10.37 -5.26
C PRO A 316 -5.14 -9.52 -6.11
N VAL A 317 -4.31 -8.71 -5.45
CA VAL A 317 -3.23 -7.96 -6.10
C VAL A 317 -1.93 -8.76 -5.97
N PRO A 318 -1.31 -9.18 -7.08
CA PRO A 318 -0.04 -9.89 -7.05
C PRO A 318 1.15 -8.95 -6.90
N PHE A 319 2.19 -9.45 -6.24
CA PHE A 319 3.49 -8.82 -6.14
C PHE A 319 4.58 -9.78 -6.59
N SER A 320 5.47 -9.27 -7.43
CA SER A 320 6.56 -10.06 -8.02
C SER A 320 7.70 -10.31 -7.05
N HIS A 321 7.86 -9.43 -6.05
CA HIS A 321 8.99 -9.46 -5.12
C HIS A 321 8.53 -9.40 -3.68
N VAL A 322 9.30 -10.05 -2.81
CA VAL A 322 9.13 -10.02 -1.36
C VAL A 322 10.47 -9.80 -0.68
N PHE A 323 10.51 -8.88 0.27
CA PHE A 323 11.58 -8.73 1.24
C PHE A 323 11.03 -9.08 2.63
N VAL A 324 11.78 -9.88 3.37
CA VAL A 324 11.36 -10.34 4.70
C VAL A 324 12.48 -10.02 5.68
N THR A 325 12.13 -9.31 6.75
CA THR A 325 13.06 -9.10 7.87
C THR A 325 13.37 -10.46 8.49
N GLY A 326 14.60 -10.70 8.93
CA GLY A 326 14.96 -11.98 9.52
C GLY A 326 15.84 -11.80 10.75
N PRO A 327 15.94 -12.83 11.61
CA PRO A 327 16.97 -12.81 12.64
C PRO A 327 18.33 -12.67 11.96
N VAL A 328 19.12 -11.67 12.38
CA VAL A 328 20.52 -11.58 11.96
C VAL A 328 21.18 -12.91 12.30
N VAL A 329 21.49 -13.72 11.29
CA VAL A 329 22.42 -14.83 11.48
C VAL A 329 23.78 -14.15 11.67
N GLU A 330 24.27 -14.07 12.90
CA GLU A 330 25.63 -13.60 13.19
C GLU A 330 26.61 -14.33 12.26
N GLY A 331 27.22 -13.62 11.31
CA GLY A 331 28.20 -14.26 10.43
C GLY A 331 28.57 -13.57 9.12
N VAL A 332 27.84 -12.56 8.64
CA VAL A 332 28.21 -11.88 7.38
C VAL A 332 28.34 -10.38 7.60
N TRP A 333 29.59 -9.92 7.65
CA TRP A 333 29.96 -8.52 7.79
C TRP A 333 29.77 -7.74 6.48
N GLY A 334 29.29 -6.50 6.60
CA GLY A 334 29.76 -5.39 5.76
C GLY A 334 28.82 -4.87 4.67
N ALA A 335 27.60 -4.47 5.02
CA ALA A 335 26.90 -3.43 4.26
C ALA A 335 26.79 -2.19 5.15
N ALA A 336 27.27 -1.04 4.64
CA ALA A 336 27.10 0.23 5.33
C ALA A 336 25.60 0.48 5.55
N VAL A 337 25.19 0.51 6.80
CA VAL A 337 23.89 0.97 7.24
C VAL A 337 23.86 2.47 6.94
N TRP A 338 23.13 2.86 5.90
CA TRP A 338 22.82 4.26 5.65
C TRP A 338 21.68 4.63 6.59
N ASP A 339 22.04 5.36 7.64
CA ASP A 339 21.10 5.87 8.62
C ASP A 339 20.17 6.89 7.96
N VAL A 340 18.91 6.51 7.72
CA VAL A 340 17.87 7.41 7.21
C VAL A 340 17.44 8.42 8.29
N SER A 341 17.83 8.22 9.57
CA SER A 341 17.49 9.13 10.68
C SER A 341 18.36 10.38 10.76
N THR A 342 19.40 10.52 9.92
CA THR A 342 20.10 11.82 9.76
C THR A 342 19.35 12.81 8.85
N TRP A 343 18.17 12.43 8.35
CA TRP A 343 17.23 13.34 7.69
C TRP A 343 16.15 13.78 8.69
N GLY A 344 16.52 14.71 9.56
CA GLY A 344 15.61 15.48 10.39
C GLY A 344 16.36 16.28 11.46
N PRO A 345 15.88 17.47 11.88
CA PRO A 345 14.64 18.17 11.51
C PRO A 345 14.77 19.23 10.40
#